data_AF-A0A1A8NFE6-F1
#
_entry.id   AF-A0A1A8NFE6-F1
#
_cell.length_a   1.000
_cell.length_b   1.000
_cell.length_c   1.000
_cell.angle_alpha   90.00
_cell.angle_beta   90.00
_cell.angle_gamma   90.00
#
_symmetry.space_group_name_H-M   'P 1'
#
loop_
_entity.id
_entity.type
_entity.pdbx_description
1 polymer ?
#
loop_
_entity_poly.entity_id
_entity_poly.type
_entity_poly.pdbx_seq_one_letter_code
_entity_poly.pdbx_strand_id
1 'polypeptide(L)'
;EVRELGLTLVINARKKPVPVHLYRALLMVQEQTLHTVHSIIMLKDKDNCPRPEKHPGLQIDMVTSVRALNKTVEASQLTSDLGGTFLYSHFHWLQFHQKLVSFMADLRGANSLLHNAIKKVDSRKQMHAAQEVQESIQEQRVLMKEVLEDAGLVTLQKEGGTLLARMKKEEFRFSQSEDYRDALESMTDLYNQVE
;
A
#
# COMPACT_ATOMS: atom_id res chain seq x y z
N GLU A 1 -8.51 -15.90 -7.94
CA GLU A 1 -9.69 -16.36 -7.19
C GLU A 1 -9.77 -15.80 -5.76
N VAL A 2 -8.88 -16.12 -4.81
CA VAL A 2 -9.03 -15.60 -3.41
C VAL A 2 -8.91 -14.07 -3.30
N ARG A 3 -8.06 -13.42 -4.12
CA ARG A 3 -7.93 -11.94 -4.17
C ARG A 3 -9.20 -11.21 -4.64
N GLU A 4 -10.12 -11.89 -5.32
CA GLU A 4 -11.32 -11.27 -5.90
C GLU A 4 -12.52 -11.23 -4.92
N LEU A 5 -12.43 -11.96 -3.80
CA LEU A 5 -13.54 -12.11 -2.86
C LEU A 5 -13.71 -10.92 -1.90
N GLY A 6 -12.66 -10.11 -1.75
CA GLY A 6 -12.59 -9.01 -0.77
C GLY A 6 -11.80 -9.37 0.49
N LEU A 7 -11.87 -8.50 1.50
CA LEU A 7 -11.14 -8.60 2.76
C LEU A 7 -11.81 -9.57 3.73
N THR A 8 -11.02 -10.47 4.31
CA THR A 8 -11.41 -11.27 5.47
C THR A 8 -10.83 -10.64 6.73
N LEU A 9 -11.69 -10.19 7.65
CA LEU A 9 -11.28 -9.57 8.90
C LEU A 9 -11.37 -10.56 10.06
N VAL A 10 -10.27 -10.75 10.79
CA VAL A 10 -10.27 -11.55 12.02
C VAL A 10 -10.23 -10.62 13.23
N ILE A 11 -11.24 -10.69 14.08
CA ILE A 11 -11.38 -9.82 15.26
C ILE A 11 -11.26 -10.66 16.53
N ASN A 12 -10.26 -10.34 17.35
CA ASN A 12 -10.12 -10.91 18.68
C ASN A 12 -11.10 -10.22 19.66
N ALA A 13 -12.31 -10.77 19.78
CA ALA A 13 -13.37 -10.26 20.65
C ALA A 13 -13.37 -10.90 22.06
N ARG A 14 -12.32 -11.64 22.43
CA ARG A 14 -12.18 -12.27 23.76
C ARG A 14 -11.88 -11.26 24.87
N LYS A 15 -11.02 -10.28 24.59
CA LYS A 15 -10.53 -9.33 25.60
C LYS A 15 -11.46 -8.13 25.79
N LYS A 16 -12.06 -7.63 24.71
CA LYS A 16 -12.89 -6.40 24.70
C LYS A 16 -14.05 -6.52 23.70
N PRO A 17 -15.19 -5.86 23.97
CA PRO A 17 -16.26 -5.76 22.99
C PRO A 17 -15.79 -4.97 21.77
N VAL A 18 -16.30 -5.36 20.60
CA VAL A 18 -16.02 -4.67 19.34
C VAL A 18 -16.77 -3.34 19.32
N PRO A 19 -16.10 -2.20 19.05
CA PRO A 19 -16.77 -0.91 18.98
C PRO A 19 -17.83 -0.88 17.87
N VAL A 20 -19.02 -0.34 18.15
CA VAL A 20 -20.13 -0.24 17.18
C VAL A 20 -19.72 0.56 15.93
N HIS A 21 -18.85 1.56 16.11
CA HIS A 21 -18.34 2.38 15.02
C HIS A 21 -17.55 1.59 13.96
N LEU A 22 -16.99 0.42 14.31
CA LEU A 22 -16.31 -0.44 13.35
C LEU A 22 -17.28 -0.94 12.27
N TYR A 23 -18.46 -1.44 12.66
CA TYR A 23 -19.44 -1.94 11.70
C TYR A 23 -19.93 -0.84 10.76
N ARG A 24 -20.16 0.36 11.30
CA ARG A 24 -20.52 1.54 10.50
C ARG A 24 -19.43 1.88 9.48
N ALA A 25 -18.17 1.87 9.90
CA ALA A 25 -17.04 2.13 9.00
C ALA A 25 -16.95 1.07 7.90
N LEU A 26 -17.12 -0.22 8.24
CA LEU A 26 -17.09 -1.32 7.27
C LEU A 26 -18.24 -1.22 6.25
N LEU A 27 -19.44 -0.84 6.69
CA LEU A 27 -20.57 -0.59 5.80
C LEU A 27 -20.29 0.59 4.84
N MET A 28 -19.73 1.70 5.35
CA MET A 28 -19.34 2.84 4.51
C MET A 28 -18.30 2.46 3.45
N VAL A 29 -17.35 1.57 3.80
CA VAL A 29 -16.37 1.06 2.84
C VAL A 29 -17.05 0.23 1.73
N GLN A 30 -18.01 -0.63 2.09
CA GLN A 30 -18.76 -1.39 1.09
C GLN A 30 -19.67 -0.54 0.19
N GLU A 31 -20.19 0.57 0.71
CA GLU A 31 -20.98 1.53 -0.10
C GLU A 31 -20.13 2.20 -1.19
N GLN A 32 -18.84 2.42 -0.91
CA GLN A 32 -17.90 2.99 -1.90
C GLN A 32 -17.44 1.94 -2.91
N THR A 33 -17.19 0.73 -2.44
CA THR A 33 -16.69 -0.37 -3.26
C THR A 33 -17.38 -1.66 -2.84
N LEU A 34 -18.34 -2.11 -3.66
CA LEU A 34 -19.08 -3.34 -3.42
C LEU A 34 -18.13 -4.54 -3.25
N HIS A 35 -18.48 -5.44 -2.34
CA HIS A 35 -17.70 -6.65 -2.03
C HIS A 35 -16.28 -6.41 -1.46
N THR A 36 -15.97 -5.21 -0.97
CA THR A 36 -14.68 -4.95 -0.31
C THR A 36 -14.48 -5.79 0.94
N VAL A 37 -15.53 -6.05 1.71
CA VAL A 37 -15.47 -6.91 2.91
C VAL A 37 -16.14 -8.23 2.56
N HIS A 38 -15.33 -9.29 2.50
CA HIS A 38 -15.81 -10.63 2.21
C HIS A 38 -16.49 -11.24 3.43
N SER A 39 -15.77 -11.26 4.55
CA SER A 39 -16.21 -11.92 5.79
C SER A 39 -15.54 -11.32 7.02
N ILE A 40 -16.21 -11.43 8.16
CA ILE A 40 -15.72 -10.99 9.46
C ILE A 40 -15.81 -12.18 10.42
N ILE A 41 -14.66 -12.65 10.90
CA ILE A 41 -14.56 -13.77 11.82
C ILE A 41 -14.28 -13.25 13.23
N MET A 42 -15.22 -13.45 14.14
CA MET A 42 -15.10 -13.03 15.54
C MET A 42 -14.69 -14.20 16.42
N LEU A 43 -13.47 -14.12 16.98
CA LEU A 43 -13.00 -15.06 17.99
C LEU A 43 -13.49 -14.63 19.37
N LYS A 44 -14.31 -15.45 20.03
CA LYS A 44 -14.84 -15.23 21.39
C LYS A 44 -14.65 -16.46 22.27
N ASP A 45 -14.75 -16.28 23.58
CA ASP A 45 -14.75 -17.41 24.50
C ASP A 45 -16.16 -18.00 24.63
N LYS A 46 -16.21 -19.31 24.93
CA LYS A 46 -17.42 -20.13 24.88
C LYS A 46 -18.53 -19.65 25.85
N ASP A 47 -18.16 -18.89 26.88
CA ASP A 47 -19.06 -18.50 27.97
C ASP A 47 -19.66 -17.09 27.82
N ASN A 48 -19.32 -16.34 26.76
CA ASN A 48 -19.72 -14.94 26.58
C ASN A 48 -20.22 -14.61 25.17
N CYS A 49 -21.40 -15.08 24.75
CA CYS A 49 -21.93 -14.67 23.44
C CYS A 49 -23.47 -14.55 23.37
N PRO A 50 -24.05 -13.36 23.60
CA PRO A 50 -25.20 -12.97 22.80
C PRO A 50 -24.80 -12.95 21.31
N ARG A 51 -25.73 -13.36 20.44
CA ARG A 51 -25.57 -13.30 18.98
C ARG A 51 -25.18 -11.86 18.58
N PRO A 52 -24.22 -11.64 17.66
CA PRO A 52 -23.95 -10.30 17.17
C PRO A 52 -25.25 -9.70 16.63
N GLU A 53 -25.44 -8.39 16.82
CA GLU A 53 -26.52 -7.70 16.13
C GLU A 53 -26.38 -7.97 14.62
N LYS A 54 -27.51 -8.24 13.96
CA LYS A 54 -27.49 -8.42 12.52
C LYS A 54 -27.13 -7.08 11.91
N HIS A 55 -26.02 -7.02 11.18
CA HIS A 55 -25.64 -5.90 10.35
C HIS A 55 -25.91 -6.29 8.88
N PRO A 56 -27.06 -5.91 8.31
CA PRO A 56 -27.35 -6.20 6.91
C PRO A 56 -26.22 -5.68 6.03
N GLY A 57 -25.70 -6.53 5.15
CA GLY A 57 -24.55 -6.21 4.30
C GLY A 57 -23.20 -6.70 4.81
N LEU A 58 -23.06 -7.12 6.07
CA LEU A 58 -21.81 -7.73 6.58
C LEU A 58 -22.02 -9.22 6.88
N GLN A 59 -21.16 -10.07 6.33
CA GLN A 59 -21.09 -11.49 6.70
C GLN A 59 -20.23 -11.64 7.96
N ILE A 60 -20.86 -11.96 9.10
CA ILE A 60 -20.19 -12.09 10.41
C ILE A 60 -20.32 -13.52 10.93
N ASP A 61 -19.18 -14.20 11.03
CA ASP A 61 -19.06 -15.57 11.55
C ASP A 61 -18.42 -15.56 12.94
N MET A 62 -19.00 -16.32 13.87
CA MET A 62 -18.51 -16.40 15.24
C MET A 62 -17.81 -17.74 15.48
N VAL A 63 -16.59 -17.69 15.99
CA VAL A 63 -15.79 -18.87 16.33
C VAL A 63 -15.38 -18.83 17.80
N THR A 64 -15.48 -19.98 18.47
CA THR A 64 -15.16 -20.10 19.91
C THR A 64 -13.84 -20.80 20.20
N SER A 65 -13.07 -21.12 19.15
CA SER A 65 -11.78 -21.79 19.30
C SER A 65 -10.84 -21.47 18.15
N VAL A 66 -9.53 -21.50 18.41
CA VAL A 66 -8.49 -21.37 17.39
C VAL A 66 -8.61 -22.47 16.33
N ARG A 67 -8.99 -23.69 16.73
CA ARG A 67 -9.22 -24.79 15.76
C ARG A 67 -10.33 -24.47 14.76
N ALA A 68 -11.40 -23.79 15.19
CA ALA A 68 -12.46 -23.37 14.29
C ALA A 68 -12.01 -22.21 13.38
N LEU A 69 -11.26 -21.24 13.92
CA LEU A 69 -10.65 -20.15 13.14
C LEU A 69 -9.73 -20.67 12.04
N ASN A 70 -8.91 -21.69 12.36
CA ASN A 70 -7.95 -22.28 11.43
C ASN A 70 -8.59 -23.06 10.27
N LYS A 71 -9.92 -23.26 10.28
CA LYS A 71 -10.65 -23.81 9.12
C LYS A 71 -10.83 -22.77 8.01
N THR A 72 -10.72 -21.49 8.35
CA THR A 72 -10.97 -20.37 7.43
C THR A 72 -9.71 -19.58 7.14
N VAL A 73 -8.82 -19.41 8.13
CA VAL A 73 -7.56 -18.66 7.98
C VAL A 73 -6.39 -19.51 8.47
N GLU A 74 -5.33 -19.62 7.68
CA GLU A 74 -4.17 -20.42 8.06
C GLU A 74 -3.46 -19.86 9.30
N ALA A 75 -2.90 -20.75 10.12
CA ALA A 75 -2.14 -20.34 11.30
C ALA A 75 -0.92 -19.46 10.96
N SER A 76 -0.32 -19.65 9.78
CA SER A 76 0.78 -18.85 9.22
C SER A 76 0.44 -17.38 9.00
N GLN A 77 -0.85 -17.05 8.85
CA GLN A 77 -1.38 -15.71 8.61
C GLN A 77 -1.95 -15.05 9.87
N LEU A 78 -1.93 -15.76 11.00
CA LEU A 78 -2.49 -15.30 12.28
C LEU A 78 -1.37 -14.97 13.28
N THR A 79 -1.51 -13.86 13.99
CA THR A 79 -0.60 -13.53 15.12
C THR A 79 -0.74 -14.52 16.27
N SER A 80 0.26 -14.58 17.15
CA SER A 80 0.24 -15.42 18.37
C SER A 80 -0.97 -15.15 19.29
N ASP A 81 -1.43 -13.90 19.38
CA ASP A 81 -2.64 -13.51 20.12
C ASP A 81 -3.93 -14.16 19.58
N LEU A 82 -3.91 -14.66 18.34
CA LEU A 82 -4.98 -15.40 17.67
C LEU A 82 -4.66 -16.91 17.53
N GLY A 83 -3.55 -17.37 18.11
CA GLY A 83 -3.11 -18.77 18.07
C GLY A 83 -2.40 -19.18 16.78
N GLY A 84 -1.84 -18.22 16.04
CA GLY A 84 -1.04 -18.48 14.85
C GLY A 84 0.47 -18.32 15.06
N THR A 85 1.20 -18.37 13.95
CA THR A 85 2.66 -18.35 13.88
C THR A 85 3.22 -17.11 13.16
N PHE A 86 2.34 -16.19 12.72
CA PHE A 86 2.76 -14.94 12.09
C PHE A 86 3.45 -14.02 13.10
N LEU A 87 4.70 -13.67 12.82
CA LEU A 87 5.53 -12.83 13.68
C LEU A 87 5.31 -11.35 13.37
N TYR A 88 4.25 -10.77 13.93
CA TYR A 88 3.96 -9.34 13.77
C TYR A 88 4.77 -8.46 14.72
N SER A 89 5.40 -7.42 14.18
CA SER A 89 5.98 -6.32 14.95
C SER A 89 5.40 -5.00 14.46
N HIS A 90 4.56 -4.37 15.30
CA HIS A 90 3.92 -3.10 14.96
C HIS A 90 4.96 -2.00 14.66
N PHE A 91 6.02 -1.93 15.46
CA PHE A 91 7.10 -0.96 15.28
C PHE A 91 7.79 -1.11 13.92
N HIS A 92 8.15 -2.33 13.54
CA HIS A 92 8.81 -2.58 12.25
C HIS A 92 7.86 -2.32 11.08
N TRP A 93 6.62 -2.77 11.18
CA TRP A 93 5.59 -2.53 10.16
C TRP A 93 5.40 -1.03 9.93
N LEU A 94 5.24 -0.24 11.00
CA LEU A 94 5.06 1.21 10.89
C LEU A 94 6.28 1.90 10.29
N GLN A 95 7.48 1.55 10.75
CA GLN A 95 8.73 2.12 10.25
C GLN A 95 8.91 1.83 8.76
N PHE A 96 8.59 0.61 8.31
CA PHE A 96 8.62 0.25 6.90
C PHE A 96 7.61 1.07 6.10
N HIS A 97 6.34 1.11 6.52
CA HIS A 97 5.31 1.83 5.79
C HIS A 97 5.60 3.32 5.67
N GLN A 98 6.16 3.95 6.70
CA GLN A 98 6.58 5.36 6.63
C GLN A 98 7.69 5.57 5.59
N LYS A 99 8.72 4.71 5.57
CA LYS A 99 9.78 4.77 4.55
C LYS A 99 9.22 4.56 3.15
N LEU A 100 8.37 3.53 2.99
CA LEU A 100 7.76 3.18 1.71
C LEU A 100 6.89 4.31 1.16
N VAL A 101 6.00 4.87 1.98
CA VAL A 101 5.09 5.95 1.55
C VAL A 101 5.88 7.19 1.13
N SER A 102 6.89 7.58 1.91
CA SER A 102 7.76 8.72 1.56
C SER A 102 8.48 8.46 0.24
N PHE A 103 9.16 7.31 0.11
CA PHE A 103 9.97 7.00 -1.06
C PHE A 103 9.11 6.84 -2.33
N MET A 104 7.93 6.24 -2.21
CA MET A 104 6.96 6.15 -3.31
C MET A 104 6.42 7.53 -3.71
N ALA A 105 6.29 8.48 -2.79
CA ALA A 105 5.91 9.85 -3.11
C ALA A 105 7.02 10.56 -3.88
N ASP A 106 8.27 10.43 -3.43
CA ASP A 106 9.45 11.00 -4.11
C ASP A 106 9.58 10.44 -5.53
N LEU A 107 9.48 9.12 -5.68
CA LEU A 107 9.52 8.42 -6.97
C LEU A 107 8.40 8.87 -7.91
N ARG A 108 7.16 8.98 -7.42
CA ARG A 108 6.04 9.50 -8.23
C ARG A 108 6.24 10.94 -8.64
N GLY A 109 6.80 11.78 -7.75
CA GLY A 109 7.14 13.17 -8.04
C GLY A 109 8.16 13.26 -9.17
N ALA A 110 9.27 12.54 -9.05
CA ALA A 110 10.31 12.48 -10.07
C ALA A 110 9.79 11.91 -11.40
N ASN A 111 9.05 10.81 -11.37
CA ASN A 111 8.47 10.23 -12.58
C ASN A 111 7.53 11.22 -13.29
N SER A 112 6.69 11.95 -12.53
CA SER A 112 5.80 12.97 -13.08
C SER A 112 6.57 14.13 -13.70
N LEU A 113 7.63 14.59 -13.04
CA LEU A 113 8.50 15.66 -13.54
C LEU A 113 9.20 15.25 -14.84
N LEU A 114 9.78 14.04 -14.88
CA LEU A 114 10.45 13.50 -16.07
C LEU A 114 9.47 13.31 -17.23
N HIS A 115 8.30 12.71 -16.99
CA HIS A 115 7.26 12.56 -18.02
C HIS A 115 6.77 13.90 -18.56
N ASN A 116 6.59 14.90 -17.69
CA ASN A 116 6.20 16.25 -18.12
C ASN A 116 7.28 16.91 -18.97
N ALA A 117 8.55 16.73 -18.61
CA ALA A 117 9.67 17.24 -19.39
C ALA A 117 9.76 16.56 -20.77
N ILE A 118 9.69 15.23 -20.82
CA ILE A 118 9.67 14.45 -22.07
C ILE A 118 8.52 14.91 -22.96
N LYS A 119 7.30 15.03 -22.42
CA LYS A 119 6.13 15.49 -23.17
C LYS A 119 6.32 16.89 -23.76
N LYS A 120 6.92 17.82 -23.02
CA LYS A 120 7.22 19.18 -23.50
C LYS A 120 8.26 19.13 -24.63
N VAL A 121 9.29 18.30 -24.53
CA VAL A 121 10.31 18.14 -25.57
C VAL A 121 9.73 17.48 -26.83
N ASP A 122 8.89 16.46 -26.67
CA ASP A 122 8.27 15.72 -27.79
C ASP A 122 7.16 16.52 -28.50
N SER A 123 6.65 17.58 -27.87
CA SER A 123 5.65 18.45 -28.47
C SER A 123 6.27 19.25 -29.63
N ARG A 124 6.27 18.65 -30.82
CA ARG A 124 6.77 19.28 -32.04
C ARG A 124 5.87 20.45 -32.42
N LYS A 125 6.34 21.67 -32.17
CA LYS A 125 5.77 22.87 -32.80
C LYS A 125 6.34 22.95 -34.22
N GLN A 126 5.47 23.16 -35.22
CA GLN A 126 5.92 23.52 -36.56
C GLN A 126 6.50 24.92 -36.48
N MET A 127 7.79 25.08 -36.83
CA MET A 127 8.49 26.36 -36.74
C MET A 127 8.77 26.86 -38.14
N HIS A 128 8.27 28.05 -38.45
CA HIS A 128 8.36 28.67 -39.77
C HIS A 128 9.33 29.86 -39.79
N ALA A 129 9.68 30.41 -38.62
CA ALA A 129 10.60 31.53 -38.47
C ALA A 129 11.82 31.19 -37.60
N ALA A 130 12.97 31.82 -37.89
CA ALA A 130 14.20 31.66 -37.11
C ALA A 130 14.04 32.09 -35.64
N GLN A 131 13.15 33.06 -35.38
CA GLN A 131 12.84 33.52 -34.03
C GLN A 131 12.14 32.42 -33.20
N GLU A 132 11.20 31.68 -33.78
CA GLU A 132 10.50 30.58 -33.11
C GLU A 132 11.48 29.45 -32.72
N VAL A 133 12.47 29.17 -33.59
CA VAL A 133 13.54 28.21 -33.30
C VAL A 133 14.36 28.67 -32.08
N GLN A 134 14.72 29.95 -32.01
CA GLN A 134 15.50 30.48 -30.91
C GLN A 134 14.72 30.46 -29.59
N GLU A 135 13.42 30.78 -29.62
CA GLU A 135 12.52 30.67 -28.47
C GLU A 135 12.41 29.21 -27.99
N SER A 136 12.29 28.25 -28.89
CA SER A 136 12.27 26.82 -28.56
C SER A 136 13.53 26.35 -27.83
N ILE A 137 14.71 26.78 -28.33
CA ILE A 137 15.99 26.42 -27.71
C ILE A 137 16.04 26.99 -26.29
N GLN A 138 15.56 28.21 -26.09
CA GLN A 138 15.51 28.82 -24.77
C GLN A 138 14.53 28.11 -23.84
N GLU A 139 13.33 27.75 -24.32
CA GLU A 139 12.35 26.94 -23.57
C GLU A 139 12.96 25.59 -23.14
N GLN A 140 13.65 24.90 -24.05
CA GLN A 140 14.32 23.62 -23.76
C GLN A 140 15.46 23.78 -22.74
N ARG A 141 16.23 24.87 -22.80
CA ARG A 141 17.29 25.16 -21.81
C ARG A 141 16.72 25.38 -20.41
N VAL A 142 15.61 26.11 -20.30
CA VAL A 142 14.93 26.33 -19.01
C VAL A 142 14.40 25.00 -18.48
N LEU A 143 13.73 24.21 -19.31
CA LEU A 143 13.21 22.91 -18.91
C LEU A 143 14.31 21.95 -18.44
N MET A 144 15.43 21.89 -19.16
CA MET A 144 16.58 21.08 -18.77
C MET A 144 17.15 21.54 -17.42
N LYS A 145 17.22 22.85 -17.19
CA LYS A 145 17.66 23.41 -15.90
C LYS A 145 16.70 23.03 -14.78
N GLU A 146 15.39 23.16 -14.97
CA GLU A 146 14.36 22.78 -14.00
C GLU A 146 14.49 21.31 -13.58
N VAL A 147 14.71 20.41 -14.54
CA VAL A 147 14.87 18.97 -14.27
C VAL A 147 16.17 18.67 -13.52
N LEU A 148 17.29 19.25 -13.96
CA LEU A 148 18.60 19.00 -13.36
C LEU A 148 18.75 19.59 -11.95
N GLU A 149 18.03 20.67 -11.65
CA GLU A 149 18.06 21.35 -10.35
C GLU A 149 16.96 20.85 -9.40
N ASP A 150 16.09 19.93 -9.82
CA ASP A 150 15.04 19.40 -8.95
C ASP A 150 15.64 18.66 -7.75
N ALA A 151 15.36 19.17 -6.55
CA ALA A 151 15.93 18.64 -5.32
C ALA A 151 15.49 17.19 -5.02
N GLY A 152 14.28 16.81 -5.45
CA GLY A 152 13.76 15.45 -5.29
C GLY A 152 14.53 14.48 -6.18
N LEU A 153 14.66 14.80 -7.46
CA LEU A 153 15.41 13.99 -8.43
C LEU A 153 16.89 13.86 -8.05
N VAL A 154 17.53 14.96 -7.63
CA VAL A 154 18.93 14.96 -7.17
C VAL A 154 19.11 14.09 -5.93
N THR A 155 18.19 14.14 -4.97
CA THR A 155 18.22 13.28 -3.77
C THR A 155 18.04 11.82 -4.15
N LEU A 156 17.07 11.51 -5.02
CA LEU A 156 16.83 10.15 -5.51
C LEU A 156 18.04 9.57 -6.24
N GLN A 157 18.71 10.36 -7.07
CA GLN A 157 19.91 9.92 -7.78
C GLN A 157 21.08 9.61 -6.83
N LYS A 158 21.21 10.36 -5.72
CA LYS A 158 22.29 10.18 -4.74
C LYS A 158 22.02 9.03 -3.76
N GLU A 159 20.78 8.92 -3.29
CA GLU A 159 20.44 8.08 -2.13
C GLU A 159 19.45 6.96 -2.45
N GLY A 160 18.71 7.06 -3.55
CA GLY A 160 17.59 6.18 -3.88
C GLY A 160 18.00 4.71 -4.01
N GLY A 161 19.11 4.42 -4.68
CA GLY A 161 19.65 3.05 -4.76
C GLY A 161 20.02 2.46 -3.39
N THR A 162 20.60 3.28 -2.50
CA THR A 162 20.91 2.86 -1.12
C THR A 162 19.64 2.61 -0.31
N LEU A 163 18.64 3.47 -0.45
CA LEU A 163 17.35 3.32 0.22
C LEU A 163 16.62 2.05 -0.25
N LEU A 164 16.57 1.83 -1.57
CA LEU A 164 15.97 0.65 -2.19
C LEU A 164 16.66 -0.63 -1.71
N ALA A 165 18.00 -0.67 -1.74
CA ALA A 165 18.77 -1.82 -1.26
C ALA A 165 18.53 -2.10 0.23
N ARG A 166 18.44 -1.05 1.06
CA ARG A 166 18.12 -1.20 2.49
C ARG A 166 16.72 -1.77 2.69
N MET A 167 15.73 -1.31 1.94
CA MET A 167 14.36 -1.83 2.02
C MET A 167 14.27 -3.28 1.56
N LYS A 168 14.96 -3.67 0.48
CA LYS A 168 15.08 -5.07 0.06
C LYS A 168 15.76 -5.92 1.13
N LYS A 169 16.81 -5.42 1.79
CA LYS A 169 17.46 -6.14 2.90
C LYS A 169 16.55 -6.34 4.11
N GLU A 170 15.55 -5.49 4.33
CA GLU A 170 14.57 -5.64 5.42
C GLU A 170 13.48 -6.68 5.09
N GLU A 171 13.43 -7.24 3.87
CA GLU A 171 12.38 -8.17 3.41
C GLU A 171 12.22 -9.42 4.26
N PHE A 172 13.31 -9.99 4.78
CA PHE A 172 13.24 -11.19 5.62
C PHE A 172 12.34 -11.00 6.87
N ARG A 173 12.16 -9.76 7.33
CA ARG A 173 11.31 -9.44 8.48
C ARG A 173 9.82 -9.57 8.18
N PHE A 174 9.46 -9.60 6.89
CA PHE A 174 8.10 -9.58 6.38
C PHE A 174 7.88 -10.69 5.34
N SER A 175 8.69 -11.75 5.37
CA SER A 175 8.65 -12.84 4.38
C SER A 175 7.28 -13.54 4.27
N GLN A 176 6.48 -13.49 5.34
CA GLN A 176 5.13 -14.04 5.40
C GLN A 176 4.03 -13.05 4.96
N SER A 177 4.39 -11.81 4.64
CA SER A 177 3.49 -10.71 4.27
C SER A 177 3.56 -10.49 2.75
N GLU A 178 2.49 -10.88 2.06
CA GLU A 178 2.39 -10.70 0.60
C GLU A 178 2.31 -9.23 0.21
N ASP A 179 1.55 -8.44 0.96
CA ASP A 179 1.39 -7.00 0.79
C ASP A 179 2.74 -6.26 0.84
N TYR A 180 3.66 -6.71 1.68
CA TYR A 180 5.01 -6.18 1.73
C TYR A 180 5.78 -6.45 0.43
N ARG A 181 5.73 -7.68 -0.08
CA ARG A 181 6.44 -8.08 -1.30
C ARG A 181 5.90 -7.34 -2.52
N ASP A 182 4.57 -7.29 -2.67
CA ASP A 182 3.90 -6.56 -3.75
C ASP A 182 4.26 -5.06 -3.72
N ALA A 183 4.33 -4.46 -2.53
CA ALA A 183 4.73 -3.07 -2.37
C ALA A 183 6.20 -2.82 -2.70
N LEU A 184 7.11 -3.73 -2.31
CA LEU A 184 8.53 -3.67 -2.67
C LEU A 184 8.75 -3.83 -4.18
N GLU A 185 8.00 -4.72 -4.83
CA GLU A 185 8.05 -4.94 -6.27
C GLU A 185 7.59 -3.68 -7.00
N SER A 186 6.40 -3.16 -6.66
CA SER A 186 5.86 -1.92 -7.24
C SER A 186 6.80 -0.73 -7.08
N MET A 187 7.46 -0.62 -5.92
CA MET A 187 8.45 0.43 -5.65
C MET A 187 9.73 0.24 -6.48
N THR A 188 10.19 -1.01 -6.64
CA THR A 188 11.34 -1.34 -7.47
C THR A 188 11.07 -0.99 -8.93
N ASP A 189 9.89 -1.35 -9.44
CA ASP A 189 9.50 -1.07 -10.82
C ASP A 189 9.41 0.44 -11.08
N LEU A 190 8.86 1.19 -10.13
CA LEU A 190 8.79 2.65 -10.24
C LEU A 190 10.19 3.30 -10.16
N TYR A 191 11.08 2.78 -9.30
CA TYR A 191 12.46 3.26 -9.25
C TYR A 191 13.18 3.04 -10.58
N ASN A 192 13.03 1.86 -11.19
CA ASN A 192 13.63 1.54 -12.48
C ASN A 192 13.09 2.38 -13.65
N GLN A 193 11.92 3.01 -13.50
CA GLN A 193 11.37 3.94 -14.50
C GLN A 193 11.98 5.35 -14.38
N VAL A 194 12.51 5.69 -13.20
CA VAL A 194 13.11 7.00 -12.90
C VAL A 194 14.62 7.01 -13.10
N GLU A 195 15.28 5.85 -12.94
CA GLU A 195 16.69 5.61 -13.31
C GLU A 195 16.90 5.57 -14.84
#